data_AF-A0A452YCF1-F1
#
_entry.id   AF-A0A452YCF1-F1
#
_cell.length_a   1.000
_cell.length_b   1.000
_cell.length_c   1.000
_cell.angle_alpha   90.00
_cell.angle_beta   90.00
_cell.angle_gamma   90.00
#
_symmetry.space_group_name_H-M   'P 1'
#
loop_
_entity.id
_entity.type
_entity.pdbx_description
1 polymer ?
#
loop_
_entity_poly.entity_id
_entity_poly.type
_entity_poly.pdbx_seq_one_letter_code
_entity_poly.pdbx_strand_id
1 'polypeptide(L)'
;MQKVYLSRNPTAEKILDFVHSYDGDHICFDHFAFRTFGVDGYGIDSLAEFFTDFGYESREELRFPAKKLRALWFSPPNNDGYTRAGIYGPLPRIFISELLVDELSAPSQ
;
A
#
# COMPACT_ATOMS: atom_id res chain seq x y z
N MET A 1 6.82 -5.50 6.19
CA MET A 1 6.10 -5.69 4.91
C MET A 1 7.06 -6.01 3.76
N GLN A 2 8.04 -5.16 3.43
CA GLN A 2 8.97 -5.35 2.28
C GLN A 2 9.65 -6.73 2.23
N LYS A 3 10.27 -7.21 3.33
CA LYS A 3 11.01 -8.49 3.34
C LYS A 3 10.17 -9.66 2.83
N VAL A 4 8.92 -9.76 3.28
CA VAL A 4 7.99 -10.82 2.85
C VAL A 4 7.60 -10.66 1.39
N TYR A 5 7.43 -9.42 0.91
CA TYR A 5 7.12 -9.15 -0.49
C TYR A 5 8.26 -9.60 -1.39
N LEU A 6 9.51 -9.18 -1.11
CA LEU A 6 10.66 -9.53 -1.96
C LEU A 6 10.96 -11.02 -1.96
N SER A 7 10.88 -11.69 -0.80
CA SER A 7 11.12 -13.14 -0.72
C SER A 7 10.13 -13.99 -1.53
N ARG A 8 8.97 -13.42 -1.91
CA ARG A 8 7.93 -14.09 -2.71
C ARG A 8 7.85 -13.57 -4.14
N ASN A 9 8.52 -12.47 -4.45
CA ASN A 9 8.45 -11.80 -5.75
C ASN A 9 9.88 -11.59 -6.30
N PRO A 10 10.54 -12.67 -6.79
CA PRO A 10 11.93 -12.61 -7.23
C PRO A 10 12.15 -11.64 -8.39
N THR A 11 11.12 -11.38 -9.21
CA THR A 11 11.18 -10.35 -10.26
C THR A 11 11.32 -8.95 -9.67
N ALA A 12 10.57 -8.64 -8.61
CA ALA A 12 10.63 -7.32 -7.96
C ALA A 12 11.98 -7.11 -7.26
N GLU A 13 12.49 -8.14 -6.57
CA GLU A 13 13.83 -8.12 -5.96
C GLU A 13 14.91 -7.86 -7.01
N LYS A 14 14.93 -8.63 -8.11
CA LYS A 14 15.91 -8.46 -9.18
C LYS A 14 15.85 -7.09 -9.85
N ILE A 15 14.65 -6.51 -10.00
CA ILE A 15 14.50 -5.17 -10.56
C ILE A 15 15.07 -4.12 -9.59
N LEU A 16 14.81 -4.25 -8.29
CA LEU A 16 15.38 -3.32 -7.30
C LEU A 16 16.91 -3.41 -7.28
N ASP A 17 17.47 -4.62 -7.30
CA ASP A 17 18.91 -4.84 -7.38
C ASP A 17 19.51 -4.24 -8.66
N PHE A 18 18.85 -4.45 -9.79
CA PHE A 18 19.29 -3.92 -11.07
C PHE A 18 19.27 -2.38 -11.09
N VAL A 19 18.18 -1.76 -10.65
CA VAL A 19 18.07 -0.30 -10.57
C VAL A 19 19.12 0.26 -9.61
N HIS A 20 19.31 -0.35 -8.45
CA HIS A 20 20.34 0.05 -7.50
C HIS A 20 21.75 -0.06 -8.10
N SER A 21 22.03 -1.12 -8.87
CA SER A 21 23.33 -1.28 -9.53
C SER A 21 23.61 -0.24 -10.63
N TYR A 22 22.56 0.32 -11.24
CA TYR A 22 22.68 1.25 -12.37
C TYR A 22 22.61 2.73 -11.92
N ASP A 23 21.69 3.03 -11.00
CA ASP A 23 21.37 4.40 -10.57
C ASP A 23 21.85 4.69 -9.14
N GLY A 24 22.35 3.70 -8.41
CA GLY A 24 22.81 3.84 -7.02
C GLY A 24 21.69 3.88 -5.99
N ASP A 25 21.96 4.48 -4.83
CA ASP A 25 21.05 4.55 -3.67
C ASP A 25 20.03 5.69 -3.75
N HIS A 26 19.28 5.76 -4.85
CA HIS A 26 18.28 6.83 -5.09
C HIS A 26 16.83 6.33 -5.14
N ILE A 27 16.58 5.02 -5.00
CA ILE A 27 15.24 4.45 -5.07
C ILE A 27 14.37 4.99 -3.93
N CYS A 28 13.28 5.67 -4.25
CA CYS A 28 12.25 6.06 -3.28
C CYS A 28 10.96 5.30 -3.56
N PHE A 29 10.26 4.85 -2.51
CA PHE A 29 8.97 4.20 -2.68
C PHE A 29 7.86 5.25 -2.72
N ASP A 30 7.19 5.36 -3.86
CA ASP A 30 6.10 6.31 -4.04
C ASP A 30 4.87 5.96 -3.18
N HIS A 31 4.46 4.68 -3.24
CA HIS A 31 3.36 4.17 -2.43
C HIS A 31 3.45 2.66 -2.19
N PHE A 32 2.77 2.18 -1.15
CA PHE A 32 2.45 0.77 -0.94
C PHE A 32 0.95 0.53 -1.08
N ALA A 33 0.57 -0.61 -1.67
CA ALA A 33 -0.81 -0.96 -1.94
C ALA A 33 -1.23 -2.25 -1.22
N PHE A 34 -2.42 -2.22 -0.61
CA PHE A 34 -3.02 -3.34 0.10
C PHE A 34 -4.43 -3.64 -0.42
N ARG A 35 -4.84 -4.90 -0.31
CA ARG A 35 -6.16 -5.39 -0.68
C ARG A 35 -6.80 -6.08 0.51
N THR A 36 -8.09 -5.84 0.68
CA THR A 36 -8.89 -6.23 1.85
C THR A 36 -10.27 -6.70 1.38
N PHE A 37 -11.06 -7.26 2.30
CA PHE A 37 -12.45 -7.65 2.04
C PHE A 37 -13.37 -6.73 2.82
N GLY A 38 -14.30 -6.06 2.15
CA GLY A 38 -15.28 -5.16 2.77
C GLY A 38 -16.34 -5.94 3.54
N VAL A 39 -15.92 -6.58 4.62
CA VAL A 39 -16.73 -7.27 5.63
C VAL A 39 -16.24 -6.85 7.02
N ASP A 40 -17.08 -7.05 8.03
CA ASP A 40 -16.84 -6.57 9.39
C ASP A 40 -15.45 -6.96 9.92
N GLY A 41 -14.61 -5.95 10.16
CA GLY A 41 -13.26 -6.10 10.70
C GLY A 41 -12.16 -6.50 9.70
N TYR A 42 -12.46 -6.65 8.41
CA TYR A 42 -11.49 -7.05 7.38
C TYR A 42 -11.35 -6.08 6.21
N GLY A 43 -12.04 -4.93 6.25
CA GLY A 43 -12.01 -3.89 5.22
C GLY A 43 -10.84 -2.92 5.34
N ILE A 44 -10.97 -1.75 4.70
CA ILE A 44 -9.94 -0.71 4.72
C ILE A 44 -9.53 -0.34 6.15
N ASP A 45 -10.50 -0.16 7.04
CA ASP A 45 -10.30 0.34 8.40
C ASP A 45 -9.38 -0.58 9.23
N SER A 46 -9.44 -1.89 8.98
CA SER A 46 -8.60 -2.90 9.68
C SER A 46 -7.10 -2.70 9.49
N LEU A 47 -6.70 -2.06 8.37
CA LEU A 47 -5.31 -1.71 8.09
C LEU A 47 -5.05 -0.22 8.24
N ALA A 48 -6.05 0.63 7.96
CA ALA A 48 -5.92 2.07 8.05
C ALA A 48 -5.55 2.53 9.46
N GLU A 49 -6.13 1.90 10.49
CA GLU A 49 -5.87 2.23 11.91
C GLU A 49 -4.37 2.21 12.24
N PHE A 50 -3.66 1.16 11.81
CA PHE A 50 -2.20 1.07 11.99
C PHE A 50 -1.48 2.27 11.39
N PHE A 51 -1.82 2.70 10.17
CA PHE A 51 -1.13 3.83 9.55
C PHE A 51 -1.50 5.16 10.20
N THR A 52 -2.78 5.35 10.56
CA THR A 52 -3.23 6.57 11.24
C THR A 52 -2.59 6.74 12.62
N ASP A 53 -2.32 5.63 13.34
CA ASP A 53 -1.57 5.66 14.60
C ASP A 53 -0.13 6.19 14.43
N PHE A 54 0.45 6.02 13.24
CA PHE A 54 1.75 6.58 12.87
C PHE A 54 1.64 7.94 12.16
N GLY A 55 0.48 8.60 12.22
CA GLY A 55 0.29 9.96 11.72
C GLY A 55 0.01 10.07 10.22
N TYR A 56 -0.33 8.97 9.55
CA TYR A 56 -0.87 9.06 8.19
C TYR A 56 -2.28 9.65 8.22
N GLU A 57 -2.60 10.43 7.19
CA GLU A 57 -3.91 11.07 7.08
C GLU A 57 -4.67 10.54 5.88
N SER A 58 -5.96 10.19 6.07
CA SER A 58 -6.84 9.79 4.97
C SER A 58 -7.02 10.91 3.96
N ARG A 59 -7.15 10.52 2.70
CA ARG A 59 -7.36 11.40 1.55
C ARG A 59 -8.56 10.89 0.75
N GLU A 60 -8.57 11.10 -0.57
CA GLU A 60 -9.72 10.84 -1.41
C GLU A 60 -10.09 9.35 -1.50
N GLU A 61 -11.39 9.11 -1.62
CA GLU A 61 -11.96 7.79 -1.96
C GLU A 61 -11.99 7.60 -3.48
N LEU A 62 -11.67 6.39 -3.92
CA LEU A 62 -11.80 5.95 -5.30
C LEU A 62 -12.77 4.77 -5.39
N ARG A 63 -13.57 4.72 -6.46
CA ARG A 63 -14.49 3.62 -6.74
C ARG A 63 -14.18 2.97 -8.08
N PHE A 64 -14.26 1.65 -8.11
CA PHE A 64 -14.06 0.84 -9.32
C PHE A 64 -15.27 -0.07 -9.54
N PRO A 65 -16.40 0.45 -10.08
CA PRO A 65 -17.66 -0.28 -10.12
C PRO A 65 -17.58 -1.61 -10.86
N ALA A 66 -16.91 -1.65 -12.01
CA ALA A 66 -16.76 -2.89 -12.79
C ALA A 66 -16.00 -3.99 -12.04
N LYS A 67 -15.16 -3.62 -11.05
CA LYS A 67 -14.40 -4.55 -10.22
C LYS A 67 -15.02 -4.73 -8.83
N LYS A 68 -16.12 -4.03 -8.51
CA LYS A 68 -16.77 -4.02 -7.19
C LYS A 68 -15.78 -3.66 -6.08
N LEU A 69 -14.95 -2.63 -6.29
CA LEU A 69 -13.95 -2.19 -5.31
C LEU A 69 -14.20 -0.74 -4.89
N ARG A 70 -13.85 -0.46 -3.63
CA ARG A 70 -13.63 0.89 -3.09
C ARG A 70 -12.19 0.97 -2.58
N ALA A 71 -11.60 2.16 -2.62
CA ALA A 71 -10.26 2.38 -2.08
C ALA A 71 -10.15 3.75 -1.42
N LEU A 72 -9.26 3.84 -0.44
CA LEU A 72 -8.80 5.09 0.15
C LEU A 72 -7.27 5.12 0.03
N TRP A 73 -6.72 6.33 -0.11
CA TRP A 73 -5.28 6.52 0.05
C TRP A 73 -4.96 7.45 1.22
N PHE A 74 -3.76 7.32 1.73
CA PHE A 74 -3.30 8.01 2.93
C PHE A 74 -1.95 8.67 2.65
N SER A 75 -1.84 9.95 2.97
CA SER A 75 -0.56 10.67 2.87
C SER A 75 0.27 10.46 4.13
N PRO A 76 1.60 10.32 4.01
CA PRO A 76 2.47 10.19 5.17
C PRO A 76 2.52 11.49 5.99
N PRO A 77 2.88 11.40 7.29
CA PRO A 77 3.29 12.58 8.05
C PRO A 77 4.57 13.18 7.44
N ASN A 78 4.86 14.44 7.76
CA ASN A 78 6.12 15.05 7.33
C ASN A 78 7.31 14.25 7.90
N ASN A 79 8.23 13.83 7.02
CA ASN A 79 9.45 13.10 7.36
C ASN A 79 10.72 13.64 6.68
N ASP A 80 10.84 14.96 6.50
CA ASP A 80 11.92 15.66 5.78
C ASP A 80 13.38 15.36 6.24
N GLY A 81 13.57 14.66 7.36
CA GLY A 81 14.88 14.28 7.91
C GLY A 81 15.48 12.96 7.40
N TYR A 82 14.94 12.37 6.34
CA TYR A 82 15.46 11.11 5.80
C TYR A 82 16.85 11.29 5.17
N THR A 83 17.70 10.27 5.29
CA THR A 83 19.10 10.32 4.80
C THR A 83 19.46 9.15 3.88
N ARG A 84 18.49 8.28 3.56
CA ARG A 84 18.70 7.02 2.85
C ARG A 84 17.56 6.78 1.85
N ALA A 85 17.72 5.76 1.00
CA ALA A 85 16.72 5.31 0.04
C ALA A 85 15.77 4.23 0.63
N GLY A 86 14.78 3.83 -0.17
CA GLY A 86 13.85 2.76 0.10
C GLY A 86 12.97 3.04 1.33
N ILE A 87 12.84 2.07 2.24
CA ILE A 87 12.09 2.21 3.49
C ILE A 87 12.69 3.21 4.48
N TYR A 88 13.93 3.65 4.26
CA TYR A 88 14.61 4.65 5.10
C TYR A 88 14.63 6.05 4.44
N GLY A 89 13.91 6.22 3.33
CA GLY A 89 13.75 7.47 2.60
C GLY A 89 12.46 8.21 2.93
N PRO A 90 11.93 9.00 1.97
CA PRO A 90 10.59 9.56 2.07
C PRO A 90 9.59 8.46 2.39
N LEU A 91 8.67 8.71 3.33
CA LEU A 91 7.65 7.72 3.65
C LEU A 91 6.71 7.54 2.44
N PRO A 92 6.40 6.29 2.05
CA PRO A 92 5.51 6.05 0.93
C PRO A 92 4.08 6.44 1.29
N ARG A 93 3.29 6.88 0.31
CA ARG A 93 1.82 6.94 0.45
C ARG A 93 1.28 5.53 0.64
N ILE A 94 0.10 5.39 1.24
CA ILE A 94 -0.55 4.10 1.41
C ILE A 94 -1.85 4.08 0.62
N PHE A 95 -2.08 3.03 -0.17
CA PHE A 95 -3.31 2.81 -0.92
C PHE A 95 -3.96 1.52 -0.44
N ILE A 96 -5.17 1.59 0.11
CA ILE A 96 -5.89 0.42 0.63
C ILE A 96 -7.19 0.30 -0.12
N SER A 97 -7.41 -0.87 -0.73
CA SER A 97 -8.66 -1.20 -1.42
C SER A 97 -9.38 -2.33 -0.71
N GLU A 98 -10.71 -2.31 -0.74
CA GLU A 98 -11.57 -3.39 -0.30
C GLU A 98 -12.50 -3.86 -1.42
N LEU A 99 -12.74 -5.17 -1.45
CA LEU A 99 -13.79 -5.78 -2.26
C LEU A 99 -15.14 -5.56 -1.60
N LEU A 100 -16.11 -5.03 -2.35
CA LEU A 100 -17.50 -4.89 -1.91
C LEU A 100 -18.16 -6.28 -1.98
N VAL A 101 -18.06 -7.02 -0.87
CA VAL A 101 -18.45 -8.44 -0.80
C VAL A 101 -19.95 -8.60 -0.99
N ASP A 102 -20.75 -7.69 -0.45
CA ASP A 102 -22.21 -7.61 -0.61
C ASP A 102 -22.68 -7.47 -2.07
N GLU A 103 -21.83 -6.94 -2.96
CA GLU A 103 -22.11 -6.86 -4.39
C GLU A 103 -21.79 -8.17 -5.14
N LEU A 104 -21.18 -9.19 -4.51
CA LEU A 104 -20.85 -10.46 -5.15
C LEU A 104 -22.08 -11.38 -5.28
N SER A 105 -21.94 -12.51 -5.98
CA SER A 105 -22.98 -13.53 -6.00
C SER A 105 -23.06 -14.25 -4.65
N ALA A 106 -24.24 -14.70 -4.24
CA ALA A 106 -24.45 -15.38 -2.94
C ALA A 106 -23.48 -16.53 -2.62
N PRO A 107 -23.03 -17.39 -3.56
CA PRO A 107 -22.03 -18.42 -3.26
C PRO A 107 -20.62 -17.88 -2.95
N SER A 108 -20.35 -16.62 -3.27
CA SER A 108 -19.05 -15.95 -3.07
C SER A 108 -19.06 -14.97 -1.89
N GLN A 109 -20.25 -14.60 -1.42
CA GLN A 109 -20.44 -13.89 -0.15
C GLN A 109 -20.23 -14.86 1.00
#